data_AF-A0A8S3DGF7-F1
#
_entry.id   AF-A0A8S3DGF7-F1
#
_cell.length_a   1.000
_cell.length_b   1.000
_cell.length_c   1.000
_cell.angle_alpha   90.00
_cell.angle_beta   90.00
_cell.angle_gamma   90.00
#
_symmetry.space_group_name_H-M   'P 1'
#
loop_
_entity.id
_entity.type
_entity.pdbx_description
1 polymer ?
#
loop_
_entity_poly.entity_id
_entity_poly.type
_entity_poly.pdbx_seq_one_letter_code
_entity_poly.pdbx_strand_id
1 'polypeptide(L)'
;MKSNIVVRSGYFMLHPLRRRHGGGGGGNINDENKKDNSDDDHGLDVRFTSIAAISMAENGNYLLFVTASDAVLRIFRYTISTNRFTLLRTSSHSAYCQLRVKVYSTRHIAFVSSTDGLLCAYDFSSLENTIPSTSVKVHQSGINDFGLIEINENNSLRLASVGDDGSVHVSIFDINNWSWKREYSKDNCHQSPATGIRFINSTMFVSIGIDQRLKLWTIKNDEQVLELTKNHLVDIRDILSMDMIFCDETNEFIIVVAGAGVQTIQFDLKNCLFYS
;
A
#
# COMPACT_ATOMS: atom_id res chain seq x y z
N MET A 1 26.94 -10.89 3.70
CA MET A 1 25.77 -10.31 4.37
C MET A 1 25.38 -9.03 3.63
N LYS A 2 24.40 -9.10 2.71
CA LYS A 2 23.85 -7.90 2.07
C LYS A 2 22.69 -7.44 2.95
N SER A 3 22.78 -6.23 3.49
CA SER A 3 21.74 -5.61 4.30
C SER A 3 20.43 -5.61 3.52
N ASN A 4 19.42 -6.26 4.08
CA ASN A 4 18.09 -6.40 3.52
C ASN A 4 17.48 -5.02 3.23
N ILE A 5 16.85 -4.93 2.08
CA ILE A 5 16.06 -3.77 1.66
C ILE A 5 14.99 -3.53 2.70
N VAL A 6 15.08 -2.38 3.38
CA VAL A 6 14.01 -1.89 4.25
C VAL A 6 12.92 -1.32 3.35
N VAL A 7 11.94 -2.15 2.98
CA VAL A 7 10.68 -1.66 2.39
C VAL A 7 9.84 -1.09 3.52
N ARG A 8 10.06 0.18 3.90
CA ARG A 8 9.16 0.90 4.81
C ARG A 8 8.24 1.78 3.97
N SER A 9 6.99 1.35 3.79
CA SER A 9 5.92 2.21 3.29
C SER A 9 5.36 3.01 4.48
N GLY A 10 5.66 4.31 4.54
CA GLY A 10 5.05 5.21 5.52
C GLY A 10 3.62 5.59 5.11
N TYR A 11 2.70 5.61 6.07
CA TYR A 11 1.39 6.26 5.91
C TYR A 11 1.59 7.75 6.21
N PHE A 12 1.49 8.61 5.20
CA PHE A 12 1.38 10.06 5.42
C PHE A 12 -0.02 10.48 4.99
N MET A 13 -0.95 10.57 5.95
CA MET A 13 -2.16 11.36 5.72
C MET A 13 -1.77 12.82 5.80
N LEU A 14 -1.54 13.45 4.65
CA LEU A 14 -1.60 14.91 4.55
C LEU A 14 -3.08 15.30 4.62
N HIS A 15 -3.54 15.70 5.81
CA HIS A 15 -4.81 16.39 5.92
C HIS A 15 -4.70 17.73 5.18
N PRO A 16 -5.54 18.03 4.17
CA PRO A 16 -5.67 19.40 3.72
C PRO A 16 -6.16 20.24 4.91
N LEU A 17 -5.43 21.31 5.23
CA LEU A 17 -5.84 22.30 6.21
C LEU A 17 -7.17 22.92 5.73
N ARG A 18 -8.31 22.36 6.17
CA ARG A 18 -9.61 22.99 6.00
C ARG A 18 -9.63 24.29 6.81
N ARG A 19 -9.36 25.43 6.17
CA ARG A 19 -9.79 26.73 6.70
C ARG A 19 -11.31 26.73 6.74
N ARG A 20 -11.88 26.67 7.94
CA ARG A 20 -13.30 26.98 8.16
C ARG A 20 -13.51 28.46 7.82
N HIS A 21 -14.28 28.74 6.77
CA HIS A 21 -15.06 29.97 6.72
C HIS A 21 -16.52 29.63 6.98
N GLY A 22 -17.05 30.24 8.03
CA GLY A 22 -18.46 30.22 8.38
C GLY A 22 -19.24 31.32 7.65
N GLY A 23 -20.57 31.19 7.72
CA GLY A 23 -21.57 32.08 7.13
C GLY A 23 -22.26 31.39 5.95
N GLY A 24 -23.53 31.00 5.97
CA GLY A 24 -24.66 31.47 6.76
C GLY A 24 -25.29 32.70 6.11
N GLY A 25 -26.40 32.52 5.39
CA GLY A 25 -27.28 33.61 4.95
C GLY A 25 -27.72 33.54 3.48
N GLY A 26 -29.01 33.29 3.25
CA GLY A 26 -29.64 33.36 1.94
C GLY A 26 -29.89 34.79 1.46
N GLY A 27 -30.11 34.92 0.15
CA GLY A 27 -30.58 36.15 -0.50
C GLY A 27 -30.49 36.04 -2.02
N ASN A 28 -31.65 35.97 -2.68
CA ASN A 28 -31.80 36.21 -4.11
C ASN A 28 -31.42 37.66 -4.42
N ILE A 29 -30.65 37.90 -5.49
CA ILE A 29 -30.75 39.07 -6.38
C ILE A 29 -30.14 38.67 -7.73
N ASN A 30 -30.92 38.86 -8.80
CA ASN A 30 -30.44 38.89 -10.18
C ASN A 30 -29.63 40.17 -10.38
N ASP A 31 -28.47 40.11 -11.04
CA ASP A 31 -28.02 41.20 -11.90
C ASP A 31 -26.96 40.73 -12.90
N GLU A 32 -27.20 41.11 -14.14
CA GLU A 32 -26.39 40.88 -15.33
C GLU A 32 -25.09 41.69 -15.24
N ASN A 33 -23.94 41.02 -15.30
CA ASN A 33 -22.65 41.53 -15.82
C ASN A 33 -21.56 40.43 -15.71
N LYS A 34 -21.60 39.43 -16.59
CA LYS A 34 -20.46 38.52 -16.80
C LYS A 34 -19.51 39.15 -17.82
N LYS A 35 -18.53 39.91 -17.34
CA LYS A 35 -17.29 40.18 -18.06
C LYS A 35 -16.25 39.16 -17.62
N ASP A 36 -15.60 38.58 -18.62
CA ASP A 36 -14.48 37.65 -18.51
C ASP A 36 -13.39 38.15 -17.55
N ASN A 37 -13.08 37.32 -16.57
CA ASN A 37 -11.72 37.04 -16.12
C ASN A 37 -11.76 35.65 -15.51
N SER A 38 -11.39 34.67 -16.33
CA SER A 38 -11.19 33.27 -15.97
C SER A 38 -9.95 33.13 -15.09
N ASP A 39 -10.11 33.35 -13.77
CA ASP A 39 -9.10 33.09 -12.75
C ASP A 39 -9.69 32.21 -11.63
N ASP A 40 -10.42 31.15 -12.00
CA ASP A 40 -10.80 30.07 -11.09
C ASP A 40 -10.18 28.76 -11.59
N ASP A 41 -8.85 28.70 -11.61
CA ASP A 41 -8.16 27.42 -11.44
C ASP A 41 -8.38 27.01 -9.98
N HIS A 42 -9.54 26.41 -9.71
CA HIS A 42 -9.75 25.55 -8.56
C HIS A 42 -8.78 24.36 -8.72
N GLY A 43 -7.50 24.62 -8.45
CA GLY A 43 -6.43 23.65 -8.55
C GLY A 43 -6.89 22.40 -7.82
N LEU A 44 -7.11 21.34 -8.61
CA LEU A 44 -7.62 20.07 -8.11
C LEU A 44 -6.79 19.69 -6.88
N ASP A 45 -7.43 19.56 -5.72
CA ASP A 45 -6.76 19.21 -4.46
C ASP A 45 -6.25 17.76 -4.56
N VAL A 46 -5.05 17.60 -5.12
CA VAL A 46 -4.38 16.30 -5.30
C VAL A 46 -3.70 15.92 -3.99
N ARG A 47 -4.16 14.82 -3.40
CA ARG A 47 -3.56 14.27 -2.18
C ARG A 47 -2.56 13.18 -2.54
N PHE A 48 -1.36 13.26 -1.98
CA PHE A 48 -0.43 12.13 -1.99
C PHE A 48 -0.92 11.07 -1.01
N THR A 49 -0.99 9.82 -1.47
CA THR A 49 -1.63 8.71 -0.76
C THR A 49 -0.63 7.72 -0.18
N SER A 50 0.49 7.51 -0.87
CA SER A 50 1.55 6.62 -0.43
C SER A 50 2.88 7.03 -1.03
N ILE A 51 3.94 6.76 -0.26
CA ILE A 51 5.32 6.95 -0.67
C ILE A 51 6.14 5.70 -0.37
N ALA A 52 6.97 5.31 -1.32
CA ALA A 52 8.02 4.31 -1.13
C ALA A 52 9.36 4.91 -1.56
N ALA A 53 10.44 4.52 -0.88
CA ALA A 53 11.77 5.04 -1.15
C ALA A 53 12.77 3.91 -1.32
N ILE A 54 13.71 4.07 -2.26
CA ILE A 54 14.87 3.19 -2.42
C ILE A 54 16.14 4.03 -2.42
N SER A 55 17.16 3.56 -1.69
CA SER A 55 18.48 4.22 -1.67
C SER A 55 19.24 3.89 -2.96
N MET A 56 19.84 4.90 -3.58
CA MET A 56 20.77 4.73 -4.67
C MET A 56 22.19 4.63 -4.09
N ALA A 57 22.86 3.50 -4.36
CA ALA A 57 24.06 3.04 -3.66
C ALA A 57 25.25 4.03 -3.62
N GLU A 58 25.26 5.09 -4.43
CA GLU A 58 26.49 5.83 -4.69
C GLU A 58 26.56 7.28 -4.20
N ASN A 59 25.47 7.94 -3.76
CA ASN A 59 25.54 9.40 -3.52
C ASN A 59 24.59 9.95 -2.45
N GLY A 60 24.03 9.12 -1.57
CA GLY A 60 22.95 9.56 -0.66
C GLY A 60 21.73 10.08 -1.42
N ASN A 61 21.54 9.61 -2.65
CA ASN A 61 20.37 9.90 -3.47
C ASN A 61 19.30 8.82 -3.21
N TYR A 62 18.04 9.21 -3.28
CA TYR A 62 16.90 8.30 -3.14
C TYR A 62 16.02 8.41 -4.36
N LEU A 63 15.47 7.28 -4.81
CA LEU A 63 14.31 7.30 -5.69
C LEU A 63 13.06 7.17 -4.82
N LEU A 64 12.11 8.07 -5.06
CA LEU A 64 10.84 8.15 -4.35
C LEU A 64 9.72 7.87 -5.33
N PHE A 65 8.87 6.94 -4.96
CA PHE A 65 7.67 6.57 -5.68
C PHE A 65 6.50 7.14 -4.90
N VAL A 66 5.77 8.07 -5.50
CA VAL A 66 4.67 8.79 -4.86
C VAL A 66 3.41 8.56 -5.66
N THR A 67 2.42 7.95 -5.01
CA THR A 67 1.08 7.78 -5.59
C THR A 67 0.17 8.89 -5.09
N ALA A 68 -0.85 9.19 -5.87
CA ALA A 68 -1.74 10.30 -5.59
C ALA A 68 -3.19 10.02 -6.01
N SER A 69 -4.10 10.87 -5.53
CA SER A 69 -5.53 10.76 -5.78
C SER A 69 -5.94 11.05 -7.22
N ASP A 70 -5.06 11.63 -8.02
CA ASP A 70 -5.25 11.90 -9.45
C ASP A 70 -4.85 10.72 -10.36
N ALA A 71 -4.67 9.54 -9.77
CA ALA A 71 -4.32 8.30 -10.47
C ALA A 71 -2.92 8.29 -11.11
N VAL A 72 -2.02 9.18 -10.70
CA VAL A 72 -0.66 9.29 -11.22
C VAL A 72 0.39 8.81 -10.20
N LEU A 73 1.21 7.85 -10.63
CA LEU A 73 2.46 7.46 -9.98
C LEU A 73 3.55 8.42 -10.43
N ARG A 74 4.23 9.05 -9.47
CA ARG A 74 5.34 9.98 -9.70
C ARG A 74 6.63 9.39 -9.15
N ILE A 75 7.69 9.43 -9.96
CA ILE A 75 9.01 8.97 -9.58
C ILE A 75 9.92 10.19 -9.46
N PHE A 76 10.38 10.48 -8.24
CA PHE A 76 11.31 11.56 -7.97
C PHE A 76 12.70 11.02 -7.64
N ARG A 77 13.73 11.76 -8.02
CA ARG A 77 15.05 11.67 -7.39
C ARG A 77 15.13 12.71 -6.28
N TYR A 78 15.43 12.27 -5.07
CA TYR A 78 15.81 13.14 -3.97
C TYR A 78 17.33 13.09 -3.78
N THR A 79 17.98 14.26 -3.82
CA THR A 79 19.42 14.40 -3.62
C THR A 79 19.69 15.08 -2.29
N ILE A 80 20.24 14.34 -1.32
CA ILE A 80 20.50 14.85 0.04
C ILE A 80 21.42 16.08 0.00
N SER A 81 22.52 16.01 -0.74
CA SER A 81 23.55 17.06 -0.76
C SER A 81 23.01 18.43 -1.22
N THR A 82 21.96 18.42 -2.03
CA THR A 82 21.32 19.65 -2.53
C THR A 82 19.96 19.91 -1.91
N ASN A 83 19.43 18.97 -1.12
CA ASN A 83 18.06 18.97 -0.60
C ASN A 83 17.01 19.23 -1.71
N ARG A 84 17.16 18.56 -2.86
CA ARG A 84 16.29 18.77 -4.03
C ARG A 84 15.56 17.51 -4.46
N PHE A 85 14.27 17.69 -4.76
CA PHE A 85 13.46 16.72 -5.48
C PHE A 85 13.48 17.07 -6.97
N THR A 86 13.78 16.09 -7.81
CA THR A 86 13.69 16.19 -9.27
C THR A 86 12.68 15.16 -9.74
N LEU A 87 11.58 15.59 -10.36
CA LEU A 87 10.64 14.67 -11.00
C LEU A 87 11.34 14.02 -12.20
N LEU A 88 11.45 12.69 -12.17
CA LEU A 88 12.04 11.93 -13.26
C LEU A 88 10.97 11.44 -14.24
N ARG A 89 9.88 10.87 -13.70
CA ARG A 89 8.82 10.26 -14.50
C ARG A 89 7.46 10.32 -13.82
N THR A 90 6.43 10.22 -14.66
CA THR A 90 5.04 10.01 -14.27
C THR A 90 4.48 8.82 -15.04
N SER A 91 3.64 8.03 -14.41
CA SER A 91 2.90 6.95 -15.06
C SER A 91 1.49 6.86 -14.49
N SER A 92 0.52 6.52 -15.33
CA SER A 92 -0.88 6.32 -14.95
C SER A 92 -1.37 5.06 -15.64
N HIS A 93 -1.97 4.15 -14.88
CA HIS A 93 -2.53 2.91 -15.42
C HIS A 93 -4.05 2.84 -15.32
N SER A 94 -4.66 3.58 -14.39
CA SER A 94 -6.11 3.65 -14.22
C SER A 94 -6.55 5.10 -14.10
N ALA A 95 -7.86 5.35 -14.18
CA ALA A 95 -8.47 6.65 -13.88
C ALA A 95 -8.83 6.79 -12.39
N TYR A 96 -8.40 5.85 -11.55
CA TYR A 96 -8.82 5.72 -10.17
C TYR A 96 -7.70 6.08 -9.19
N CYS A 97 -8.08 6.61 -8.04
CA CYS A 97 -7.15 7.01 -6.98
C CYS A 97 -6.20 5.84 -6.63
N GLN A 98 -4.90 6.10 -6.68
CA GLN A 98 -3.89 5.14 -6.27
C GLN A 98 -3.74 5.20 -4.76
N LEU A 99 -3.81 4.05 -4.08
CA LEU A 99 -3.88 3.97 -2.62
C LEU A 99 -2.52 3.66 -1.99
N ARG A 100 -1.80 2.65 -2.50
CA ARG A 100 -0.52 2.21 -1.93
C ARG A 100 0.53 1.96 -2.99
N VAL A 101 1.78 2.25 -2.65
CA VAL A 101 2.95 1.81 -3.43
C VAL A 101 3.95 1.04 -2.56
N LYS A 102 4.46 -0.07 -3.10
CA LYS A 102 5.61 -0.80 -2.55
C LYS A 102 6.57 -1.16 -3.68
N VAL A 103 7.85 -1.24 -3.35
CA VAL A 103 8.92 -1.38 -4.34
C VAL A 103 9.72 -2.64 -4.07
N TYR A 104 9.86 -3.47 -5.10
CA TYR A 104 10.82 -4.56 -5.15
C TYR A 104 12.13 -4.05 -5.77
N SER A 105 13.02 -3.54 -4.94
CA SER A 105 14.20 -2.81 -5.43
C SER A 105 15.23 -3.71 -6.11
N THR A 106 15.32 -5.00 -5.77
CA THR A 106 16.25 -5.96 -6.40
C THR A 106 16.07 -6.03 -7.93
N ARG A 107 14.84 -5.82 -8.41
CA ARG A 107 14.51 -5.87 -9.85
C ARG A 107 13.93 -4.57 -10.37
N HIS A 108 13.95 -3.49 -9.58
CA HIS A 108 13.39 -2.20 -9.96
C HIS A 108 11.91 -2.28 -10.38
N ILE A 109 11.07 -2.94 -9.58
CA ILE A 109 9.63 -3.09 -9.84
C ILE A 109 8.83 -2.34 -8.78
N ALA A 110 7.88 -1.51 -9.18
CA ALA A 110 6.93 -0.86 -8.28
C ALA A 110 5.55 -1.51 -8.43
N PHE A 111 4.91 -1.78 -7.30
CA PHE A 111 3.53 -2.25 -7.25
C PHE A 111 2.65 -1.13 -6.71
N VAL A 112 1.53 -0.86 -7.37
CA VAL A 112 0.57 0.15 -6.98
C VAL A 112 -0.82 -0.45 -6.90
N SER A 113 -1.52 -0.15 -5.80
CA SER A 113 -2.91 -0.54 -5.59
C SER A 113 -3.84 0.66 -5.79
N SER A 114 -5.10 0.45 -6.18
CA SER A 114 -6.05 1.54 -6.46
C SER A 114 -7.46 1.30 -5.91
N THR A 115 -8.31 2.34 -5.92
CA THR A 115 -9.68 2.31 -5.39
C THR A 115 -10.65 1.42 -6.18
N ASP A 116 -10.29 1.07 -7.41
CA ASP A 116 -11.02 0.14 -8.26
C ASP A 116 -10.51 -1.29 -8.14
N GLY A 117 -9.76 -1.64 -7.10
CA GLY A 117 -9.37 -3.03 -6.84
C GLY A 117 -8.33 -3.62 -7.79
N LEU A 118 -7.66 -2.77 -8.58
CA LEU A 118 -6.53 -3.17 -9.41
C LEU A 118 -5.22 -3.15 -8.61
N LEU A 119 -4.37 -4.13 -8.90
CA LEU A 119 -2.97 -4.16 -8.52
C LEU A 119 -2.11 -4.09 -9.77
N CYS A 120 -1.33 -3.01 -9.90
CA CYS A 120 -0.52 -2.71 -11.07
C CYS A 120 0.96 -2.91 -10.75
N ALA A 121 1.70 -3.57 -11.64
CA ALA A 121 3.15 -3.67 -11.61
C ALA A 121 3.76 -2.72 -12.65
N TYR A 122 4.84 -2.04 -12.29
CA TYR A 122 5.58 -1.11 -13.14
C TYR A 122 7.07 -1.48 -13.14
N ASP A 123 7.66 -1.66 -14.32
CA ASP A 123 9.10 -1.85 -14.48
C ASP A 123 9.78 -0.49 -14.62
N PHE A 124 10.60 -0.11 -13.64
CA PHE A 124 11.36 1.14 -13.66
C PHE A 124 12.87 0.91 -13.84
N SER A 125 13.28 -0.27 -14.31
CA SER A 125 14.68 -0.57 -14.63
C SER A 125 15.30 0.42 -15.63
N SER A 126 14.49 0.95 -16.56
CA SER A 126 14.84 2.09 -17.40
C SER A 126 13.82 3.20 -17.25
N LEU A 127 14.30 4.39 -16.88
CA LEU A 127 13.48 5.59 -16.83
C LEU A 127 13.49 6.36 -18.16
N GLU A 128 14.16 5.89 -19.21
CA GLU A 128 14.31 6.64 -20.45
C GLU A 128 13.11 6.48 -21.40
N ASN A 129 12.35 5.40 -21.28
CA ASN A 129 11.20 5.08 -22.13
C ASN A 129 9.88 5.09 -21.33
N THR A 130 8.77 4.78 -22.02
CA THR A 130 7.48 4.46 -21.38
C THR A 130 7.69 3.33 -20.39
N ILE A 131 7.24 3.53 -19.14
CA ILE A 131 7.35 2.54 -18.06
C ILE A 131 6.43 1.36 -18.38
N PRO A 132 6.96 0.15 -18.67
CA PRO A 132 6.14 -1.03 -18.90
C PRO A 132 5.27 -1.31 -17.68
N SER A 133 4.00 -1.64 -17.90
CA SER A 133 3.08 -1.94 -16.81
C SER A 133 2.09 -3.04 -17.17
N THR A 134 1.59 -3.72 -16.16
CA THR A 134 0.54 -4.75 -16.25
C THR A 134 -0.28 -4.76 -14.96
N SER A 135 -1.55 -5.15 -15.03
CA SER A 135 -2.45 -5.13 -13.89
C SER A 135 -3.29 -6.39 -13.76
N VAL A 136 -3.77 -6.64 -12.54
CA VAL A 136 -4.79 -7.64 -12.24
C VAL A 136 -5.88 -7.01 -11.36
N LYS A 137 -7.14 -7.39 -11.62
CA LYS A 137 -8.28 -7.05 -10.78
C LYS A 137 -8.42 -8.12 -9.71
N VAL A 138 -8.14 -7.75 -8.46
CA VAL A 138 -8.12 -8.67 -7.31
C VAL A 138 -9.29 -8.40 -6.36
N HIS A 139 -9.58 -7.14 -6.07
CA HIS A 139 -10.66 -6.77 -5.16
C HIS A 139 -11.84 -6.18 -5.94
N GLN A 140 -13.05 -6.29 -5.41
CA GLN A 140 -14.22 -5.61 -6.01
C GLN A 140 -14.17 -4.09 -5.77
N SER A 141 -13.45 -3.66 -4.74
CA SER A 141 -13.32 -2.28 -4.26
C SER A 141 -11.84 -1.92 -3.97
N GLY A 142 -11.58 -0.84 -3.25
CA GLY A 142 -10.22 -0.33 -3.01
C GLY A 142 -9.33 -1.30 -2.25
N ILE A 143 -8.05 -1.35 -2.65
CA ILE A 143 -7.02 -2.13 -1.96
C ILE A 143 -6.26 -1.22 -0.98
N ASN A 144 -6.48 -1.40 0.31
CA ASN A 144 -5.98 -0.53 1.38
C ASN A 144 -4.52 -0.81 1.75
N ASP A 145 -4.09 -2.06 1.68
CA ASP A 145 -2.71 -2.48 1.89
C ASP A 145 -2.42 -3.81 1.18
N PHE A 146 -1.15 -4.05 0.88
CA PHE A 146 -0.69 -5.32 0.33
C PHE A 146 0.73 -5.67 0.80
N GLY A 147 0.99 -6.90 1.21
CA GLY A 147 2.31 -7.42 1.48
C GLY A 147 3.00 -7.88 0.20
N LEU A 148 4.33 -7.93 0.23
CA LEU A 148 5.16 -8.46 -0.86
C LEU A 148 6.23 -9.38 -0.27
N ILE A 149 6.40 -10.57 -0.83
CA ILE A 149 7.53 -11.46 -0.52
C ILE A 149 8.01 -12.19 -1.76
N GLU A 150 9.32 -12.41 -1.85
CA GLU A 150 9.90 -13.28 -2.88
C GLU A 150 9.64 -14.75 -2.55
N ILE A 151 9.29 -15.54 -3.56
CA ILE A 151 9.14 -16.98 -3.43
C ILE A 151 10.20 -17.66 -4.30
N ASN A 152 10.88 -18.67 -3.73
CA ASN A 152 12.02 -19.34 -4.36
C ASN A 152 11.69 -20.03 -5.70
N GLU A 153 10.41 -20.20 -6.01
CA GLU A 153 9.94 -20.75 -7.27
C GLU A 153 10.01 -19.70 -8.38
N ASN A 154 10.92 -19.89 -9.34
CA ASN A 154 10.89 -19.25 -10.66
C ASN A 154 10.90 -17.71 -10.69
N ASN A 155 11.66 -17.04 -9.82
CA ASN A 155 11.79 -15.57 -9.83
C ASN A 155 10.39 -14.90 -9.78
N SER A 156 9.54 -15.37 -8.87
CA SER A 156 8.17 -14.90 -8.71
C SER A 156 8.00 -14.17 -7.38
N LEU A 157 7.07 -13.23 -7.37
CA LEU A 157 6.69 -12.48 -6.18
C LEU A 157 5.29 -12.90 -5.76
N ARG A 158 5.11 -13.07 -4.46
CA ARG A 158 3.81 -13.30 -3.85
C ARG A 158 3.34 -12.01 -3.20
N LEU A 159 2.12 -11.62 -3.52
CA LEU A 159 1.48 -10.42 -3.00
C LEU A 159 0.24 -10.87 -2.23
N ALA A 160 0.06 -10.39 -1.01
CA ALA A 160 -1.18 -10.61 -0.26
C ALA A 160 -1.84 -9.26 -0.03
N SER A 161 -3.10 -9.07 -0.40
CA SER A 161 -3.80 -7.78 -0.34
C SER A 161 -5.05 -7.84 0.52
N VAL A 162 -5.41 -6.68 1.06
CA VAL A 162 -6.65 -6.44 1.80
C VAL A 162 -7.34 -5.19 1.27
N GLY A 163 -8.66 -5.18 1.31
CA GLY A 163 -9.46 -4.10 0.73
C GLY A 163 -10.68 -3.67 1.54
N ASP A 164 -11.40 -2.70 0.98
CA ASP A 164 -12.65 -2.16 1.53
C ASP A 164 -13.80 -3.17 1.54
N ASP A 165 -13.69 -4.22 0.73
CA ASP A 165 -14.62 -5.34 0.65
C ASP A 165 -14.44 -6.36 1.78
N GLY A 166 -13.50 -6.13 2.69
CA GLY A 166 -13.23 -7.02 3.82
C GLY A 166 -12.69 -8.38 3.39
N SER A 167 -12.21 -8.52 2.16
CA SER A 167 -11.58 -9.75 1.67
C SER A 167 -10.06 -9.72 1.83
N VAL A 168 -9.47 -10.91 1.72
CA VAL A 168 -8.02 -11.12 1.62
C VAL A 168 -7.76 -11.86 0.32
N HIS A 169 -6.82 -11.37 -0.46
CA HIS A 169 -6.40 -12.00 -1.71
C HIS A 169 -4.90 -12.28 -1.68
N VAL A 170 -4.47 -13.33 -2.37
CA VAL A 170 -3.05 -13.65 -2.59
C VAL A 170 -2.83 -13.85 -4.07
N SER A 171 -2.00 -13.00 -4.66
CA SER A 171 -1.64 -13.06 -6.07
C SER A 171 -0.18 -13.42 -6.28
N ILE A 172 0.13 -14.05 -7.41
CA ILE A 172 1.51 -14.35 -7.83
C ILE A 172 1.85 -13.57 -9.08
N PHE A 173 2.93 -12.80 -9.01
CA PHE A 173 3.51 -12.07 -10.13
C PHE A 173 4.77 -12.79 -10.61
N ASP A 174 4.78 -13.23 -11.86
CA ASP A 174 5.95 -13.79 -12.52
C ASP A 174 6.77 -12.66 -13.16
N ILE A 175 7.98 -12.45 -12.64
CA ILE A 175 8.88 -11.40 -13.13
C ILE A 175 9.40 -11.72 -14.54
N ASN A 176 9.69 -12.99 -14.83
CA ASN A 176 10.27 -13.39 -16.12
C ASN A 176 9.27 -13.24 -17.27
N ASN A 177 8.01 -13.60 -17.03
CA ASN A 177 6.95 -13.49 -18.02
C ASN A 177 6.16 -12.17 -17.92
N TRP A 178 6.53 -11.28 -17.00
CA TRP A 178 5.87 -10.01 -16.72
C TRP A 178 4.34 -10.14 -16.64
N SER A 179 3.86 -11.12 -15.88
CA SER A 179 2.44 -11.50 -15.86
C SER A 179 1.94 -11.97 -14.50
N TRP A 180 0.64 -11.78 -14.29
CA TRP A 180 -0.09 -12.27 -13.12
C TRP A 180 -0.56 -13.70 -13.38
N LYS A 181 -0.24 -14.63 -12.47
CA LYS A 181 -0.45 -16.06 -12.70
C LYS A 181 -1.58 -16.69 -11.91
N ARG A 182 -1.75 -16.30 -10.65
CA ARG A 182 -2.62 -17.01 -9.70
C ARG A 182 -3.20 -16.04 -8.70
N GLU A 183 -4.42 -16.35 -8.26
CA GLU A 183 -5.14 -15.63 -7.24
C GLU A 183 -5.87 -16.62 -6.32
N TYR A 184 -5.65 -16.49 -5.02
CA TYR A 184 -6.42 -17.15 -3.97
C TYR A 184 -7.16 -16.06 -3.21
N SER A 185 -8.44 -16.27 -2.89
CA SER A 185 -9.20 -15.27 -2.14
C SER A 185 -9.97 -15.89 -0.98
N LYS A 186 -10.21 -15.06 0.03
CA LYS A 186 -11.19 -15.31 1.06
C LYS A 186 -12.06 -14.07 1.23
N ASP A 187 -13.23 -14.13 0.62
CA ASP A 187 -14.21 -13.06 0.66
C ASP A 187 -14.84 -12.96 2.06
N ASN A 188 -15.25 -11.74 2.42
CA ASN A 188 -15.93 -11.43 3.69
C ASN A 188 -15.20 -11.98 4.93
N CYS A 189 -13.87 -12.03 4.91
CA CYS A 189 -13.12 -12.54 6.04
C CYS A 189 -13.02 -11.52 7.17
N HIS A 190 -13.00 -10.22 6.87
CA HIS A 190 -13.25 -9.12 7.80
C HIS A 190 -14.69 -8.63 7.71
N GLN A 191 -15.25 -8.21 8.85
CA GLN A 191 -16.62 -7.68 8.93
C GLN A 191 -16.70 -6.20 8.55
N SER A 192 -15.59 -5.62 8.11
CA SER A 192 -15.38 -4.22 7.77
C SER A 192 -14.17 -4.13 6.81
N PRO A 193 -13.84 -2.95 6.27
CA PRO A 193 -12.59 -2.73 5.57
C PRO A 193 -11.39 -3.25 6.36
N ALA A 194 -10.54 -3.99 5.66
CA ALA A 194 -9.24 -4.42 6.17
C ALA A 194 -8.18 -3.39 5.76
N THR A 195 -7.28 -3.05 6.68
CA THR A 195 -6.44 -1.84 6.60
C THR A 195 -4.94 -2.10 6.66
N GLY A 196 -4.53 -3.31 7.04
CA GLY A 196 -3.11 -3.67 7.07
C GLY A 196 -2.88 -5.15 6.82
N ILE A 197 -1.76 -5.47 6.18
CA ILE A 197 -1.32 -6.84 5.92
C ILE A 197 0.21 -6.97 5.90
N ARG A 198 0.76 -8.00 6.54
CA ARG A 198 2.21 -8.24 6.58
C ARG A 198 2.52 -9.73 6.48
N PHE A 199 3.50 -10.09 5.65
CA PHE A 199 4.02 -11.46 5.58
C PHE A 199 4.87 -11.76 6.81
N ILE A 200 4.62 -12.91 7.43
CA ILE A 200 5.51 -13.53 8.42
C ILE A 200 6.59 -14.32 7.68
N ASN A 201 6.18 -15.09 6.67
CA ASN A 201 7.07 -15.83 5.77
C ASN A 201 6.35 -16.10 4.44
N SER A 202 6.88 -17.01 3.61
CA SER A 202 6.30 -17.30 2.30
C SER A 202 4.91 -17.93 2.36
N THR A 203 4.54 -18.61 3.45
CA THR A 203 3.27 -19.32 3.62
C THR A 203 2.34 -18.71 4.66
N MET A 204 2.81 -17.78 5.49
CA MET A 204 2.02 -17.16 6.55
C MET A 204 2.05 -15.64 6.48
N PHE A 205 0.91 -15.03 6.79
CA PHE A 205 0.78 -13.58 6.89
C PHE A 205 -0.33 -13.21 7.87
N VAL A 206 -0.31 -11.96 8.33
CA VAL A 206 -1.34 -11.40 9.20
C VAL A 206 -2.08 -10.27 8.51
N SER A 207 -3.39 -10.16 8.78
CA SER A 207 -4.22 -9.02 8.37
C SER A 207 -4.91 -8.38 9.57
N ILE A 208 -5.20 -7.10 9.46
CA ILE A 208 -5.95 -6.32 10.45
C ILE A 208 -7.02 -5.49 9.74
N GLY A 209 -8.14 -5.25 10.40
CA GLY A 209 -9.21 -4.40 9.86
C GLY A 209 -9.91 -3.59 10.94
N ILE A 210 -10.80 -2.69 10.50
CA ILE A 210 -11.59 -1.82 11.39
C ILE A 210 -12.46 -2.64 12.36
N ASP A 211 -12.71 -3.91 12.05
CA ASP A 211 -13.39 -4.91 12.88
C ASP A 211 -12.58 -5.36 14.11
N GLN A 212 -11.44 -4.70 14.39
CA GLN A 212 -10.60 -4.87 15.56
C GLN A 212 -10.08 -6.31 15.71
N ARG A 213 -9.79 -6.96 14.59
CA ARG A 213 -9.34 -8.36 14.55
C ARG A 213 -8.04 -8.52 13.77
N LEU A 214 -7.00 -8.94 14.48
CA LEU A 214 -5.76 -9.42 13.91
C LEU A 214 -5.92 -10.90 13.56
N LYS A 215 -5.78 -11.22 12.27
CA LYS A 215 -6.02 -12.57 11.74
C LYS A 215 -4.73 -13.14 11.19
N LEU A 216 -4.41 -14.38 11.58
CA LEU A 216 -3.30 -15.15 11.03
C LEU A 216 -3.82 -16.05 9.92
N TRP A 217 -3.18 -15.96 8.77
CA TRP A 217 -3.49 -16.71 7.58
C TRP A 217 -2.35 -17.66 7.22
N THR A 218 -2.73 -18.87 6.80
CA THR A 218 -1.82 -19.85 6.24
C THR A 218 -2.23 -20.17 4.81
N ILE A 219 -1.25 -20.18 3.91
CA ILE A 219 -1.40 -20.56 2.51
C ILE A 219 -1.07 -22.04 2.40
N LYS A 220 -2.10 -22.86 2.16
CA LYS A 220 -1.92 -24.29 1.88
C LYS A 220 -1.60 -24.45 0.39
N ASN A 221 -0.32 -24.57 0.06
CA ASN A 221 0.16 -24.63 -1.32
C ASN A 221 -0.48 -25.79 -2.12
N ASP A 222 -0.71 -26.94 -1.48
CA ASP A 222 -1.26 -28.13 -2.14
C ASP A 222 -2.73 -27.95 -2.54
N GLU A 223 -3.50 -27.26 -1.70
CA GLU A 223 -4.94 -27.10 -1.85
C GLU A 223 -5.31 -25.76 -2.49
N GLN A 224 -4.36 -24.82 -2.61
CA GLN A 224 -4.62 -23.47 -3.10
C GLN A 224 -5.64 -22.70 -2.25
N VAL A 225 -5.66 -22.98 -0.94
CA VAL A 225 -6.63 -22.44 0.01
C VAL A 225 -5.95 -21.47 0.98
N LEU A 226 -6.63 -20.37 1.26
CA LEU A 226 -6.34 -19.49 2.40
C LEU A 226 -7.09 -19.99 3.63
N GLU A 227 -6.34 -20.44 4.63
CA GLU A 227 -6.87 -20.89 5.90
C GLU A 227 -6.67 -19.82 6.98
N LEU A 228 -7.75 -19.48 7.68
CA LEU A 228 -7.68 -18.66 8.89
C LEU A 228 -7.23 -19.55 10.05
N THR A 229 -6.01 -19.34 10.54
CA THR A 229 -5.42 -20.16 11.60
C THR A 229 -5.66 -19.58 12.99
N LYS A 230 -5.65 -18.24 13.12
CA LYS A 230 -5.91 -17.55 14.39
C LYS A 230 -6.67 -16.25 14.16
N ASN A 231 -7.43 -15.85 15.18
CA ASN A 231 -8.15 -14.59 15.24
C ASN A 231 -7.96 -14.00 16.64
N HIS A 232 -7.41 -12.78 16.72
CA HIS A 232 -7.07 -12.10 17.95
C HIS A 232 -7.73 -10.72 17.97
N LEU A 233 -8.40 -10.40 19.08
CA LEU A 233 -9.02 -9.10 19.26
C LEU A 233 -7.97 -8.07 19.64
N VAL A 234 -8.07 -6.87 19.09
CA VAL A 234 -7.21 -5.74 19.45
C VAL A 234 -8.04 -4.62 20.07
N ASP A 235 -7.48 -3.88 21.03
CA ASP A 235 -8.19 -2.83 21.76
C ASP A 235 -7.89 -1.44 21.19
N ILE A 236 -7.83 -1.36 19.85
CA ILE A 236 -7.58 -0.12 19.11
C ILE A 236 -8.78 0.16 18.22
N ARG A 237 -9.39 1.34 18.36
CA ARG A 237 -10.48 1.79 17.50
C ARG A 237 -9.93 2.37 16.20
N ASP A 238 -10.76 2.40 15.16
CA ASP A 238 -10.45 3.02 13.86
C ASP A 238 -9.06 2.66 13.35
N ILE A 239 -8.78 1.36 13.19
CA ILE A 239 -7.45 0.88 12.83
C ILE A 239 -7.06 1.39 11.45
N LEU A 240 -6.00 2.19 11.41
CA LEU A 240 -5.50 2.84 10.20
C LEU A 240 -4.37 2.06 9.54
N SER A 241 -3.51 1.43 10.36
CA SER A 241 -2.34 0.74 9.85
C SER A 241 -1.78 -0.28 10.84
N MET A 242 -0.96 -1.17 10.30
CA MET A 242 -0.14 -2.10 11.06
C MET A 242 1.26 -2.09 10.48
N ASP A 243 2.25 -2.26 11.35
CA ASP A 243 3.60 -2.63 10.94
C ASP A 243 4.12 -3.77 11.78
N MET A 244 5.16 -4.45 11.29
CA MET A 244 5.68 -5.66 11.90
C MET A 244 7.18 -5.75 11.75
N ILE A 245 7.86 -6.13 12.83
CA ILE A 245 9.31 -6.36 12.85
C ILE A 245 9.59 -7.75 13.42
N PHE A 246 10.62 -8.41 12.89
CA PHE A 246 11.14 -9.64 13.46
C PHE A 246 12.22 -9.31 14.49
N CYS A 247 12.16 -9.96 15.65
CA CYS A 247 13.13 -9.87 16.72
C CYS A 247 13.99 -11.15 16.72
N ASP A 248 15.22 -11.05 16.21
CA ASP A 248 16.14 -12.19 16.12
C ASP A 248 16.45 -12.81 17.50
N GLU A 249 16.51 -11.99 18.56
CA GLU A 249 16.86 -12.41 19.92
C GLU A 249 15.79 -13.32 20.55
N THR A 250 14.52 -13.04 20.28
CA THR A 250 13.40 -13.81 20.82
C THR A 250 12.83 -14.81 19.80
N ASN A 251 13.19 -14.68 18.52
CA ASN A 251 12.62 -15.42 17.40
C ASN A 251 11.10 -15.19 17.25
N GLU A 252 10.69 -13.94 17.40
CA GLU A 252 9.29 -13.52 17.41
C GLU A 252 9.05 -12.31 16.53
N PHE A 253 7.79 -12.10 16.16
CA PHE A 253 7.37 -10.86 15.52
C PHE A 253 6.75 -9.91 16.54
N ILE A 254 7.18 -8.66 16.51
CA ILE A 254 6.50 -7.56 17.20
C ILE A 254 5.62 -6.87 16.16
N ILE A 255 4.31 -6.93 16.38
CA ILE A 255 3.29 -6.31 15.55
C ILE A 255 2.84 -5.04 16.26
N VAL A 256 2.87 -3.92 15.56
CA VAL A 256 2.37 -2.63 16.05
C VAL A 256 1.13 -2.28 15.26
N VAL A 257 0.01 -2.09 15.94
CA VAL A 257 -1.27 -1.69 15.36
C VAL A 257 -1.57 -0.26 15.78
N ALA A 258 -1.91 0.59 14.82
CA ALA A 258 -2.19 2.00 15.04
C ALA A 258 -3.56 2.41 14.49
N GLY A 259 -4.27 3.21 15.26
CA GLY A 259 -5.57 3.80 14.95
C GLY A 259 -5.84 4.95 15.91
N ALA A 260 -7.01 4.98 16.54
CA ALA A 260 -7.27 5.80 17.72
C ALA A 260 -6.59 5.19 18.96
N GLY A 261 -5.25 5.20 18.96
CA GLY A 261 -4.39 4.52 19.92
C GLY A 261 -3.29 3.70 19.22
N VAL A 262 -2.38 3.12 20.01
CA VAL A 262 -1.33 2.21 19.53
C VAL A 262 -1.27 1.01 20.47
N GLN A 263 -1.20 -0.20 19.90
CA GLN A 263 -1.02 -1.45 20.63
C GLN A 263 0.14 -2.24 20.02
N THR A 264 0.96 -2.84 20.87
CA THR A 264 1.98 -3.81 20.49
C THR A 264 1.51 -5.22 20.83
N ILE A 265 1.71 -6.15 19.91
CA ILE A 265 1.33 -7.56 20.05
C ILE A 265 2.54 -8.40 19.65
N GLN A 266 2.90 -9.37 20.48
CA GLN A 266 3.95 -10.32 20.19
C GLN A 266 3.36 -11.56 19.52
N PHE A 267 4.07 -12.07 18.52
CA PHE A 267 3.71 -13.30 17.81
C PHE A 267 4.87 -14.30 17.88
N ASP A 268 4.64 -15.39 18.62
CA ASP A 268 5.56 -16.51 18.73
C ASP A 268 5.43 -17.41 17.49
N LEU A 269 6.49 -17.46 16.69
CA LEU A 269 6.54 -18.22 15.45
C LEU A 269 6.50 -19.74 15.70
N LYS A 270 7.06 -20.21 16.82
CA LYS A 270 7.16 -21.64 17.15
C LYS A 270 5.80 -22.20 17.56
N ASN A 271 5.06 -21.44 18.36
CA ASN A 271 3.76 -21.86 18.87
C ASN A 271 2.57 -21.33 18.05
N CYS A 272 2.81 -20.42 17.11
CA CYS A 272 1.79 -19.71 16.33
C CYS A 272 0.74 -19.03 17.22
N LEU A 273 1.20 -18.28 18.23
CA LEU A 273 0.36 -17.64 19.23
C LEU A 273 0.61 -16.13 19.31
N PHE A 274 -0.47 -15.39 19.51
CA PHE A 274 -0.45 -13.97 19.84
C PHE A 274 -0.53 -13.77 21.33
N TYR A 275 0.23 -12.81 21.85
CA TYR A 275 0.14 -12.36 23.24
C TYR A 275 0.54 -10.88 23.35
N SER A 276 0.08 -10.22 24.40
CA SER A 276 0.14 -8.77 24.59
C SER A 276 0.66 -8.43 25.98
#